data_AF-A0A919P1P1-F1
#
_entry.id   AF-A0A919P1P1-F1
#
_cell.length_a   1.000
_cell.length_b   1.000
_cell.length_c   1.000
_cell.angle_alpha   90.00
_cell.angle_beta   90.00
_cell.angle_gamma   90.00
#
_symmetry.space_group_name_H-M   'P 1'
#
loop_
_entity.id
_entity.type
_entity.pdbx_description
1 polymer ?
#
loop_
_entity_poly.entity_id
_entity_poly.type
_entity_poly.pdbx_seq_one_letter_code
_entity_poly.pdbx_strand_id
1 'polypeptide(L)'
;MYFTYVDETGIDGKSPVLVMVGIVVDATRLRLTQEEFGEIAKNLTATASGAFRELKANDLLRGNGAWNRVPASERIAVTQALCEWLGERRHKLALAAIPHAAILGTPPGTAELRDAWQAAAWHIALQVQRSHQKKPGGKGRTVLVFDDNQRQLAALVESMFAPPAWTDGYYERARKQRQMDQIVDTPFAVRSHHVGLVQVADLYATIFRRYAEVSDFDEPERYEGERDEIAGYVALLEPHLLPRASRWTRQSSDPCARWYTAMAPASLAALG
;
A
#
# COMPACT_ATOMS: atom_id res chain seq x y z
N MET A 1 0.96 19.26 3.79
CA MET A 1 1.09 18.10 4.69
C MET A 1 0.24 17.00 4.10
N TYR A 2 0.65 15.76 4.30
CA TYR A 2 -0.03 14.59 3.77
C TYR A 2 -0.31 13.58 4.88
N PHE A 3 -1.23 12.67 4.61
CA PHE A 3 -1.46 11.45 5.37
C PHE A 3 -1.27 10.28 4.43
N THR A 4 -0.62 9.22 4.87
CA THR A 4 -0.53 7.96 4.12
C THR A 4 -1.20 6.87 4.93
N TYR A 5 -2.36 6.41 4.47
CA TYR A 5 -3.08 5.28 5.09
C TYR A 5 -2.57 3.99 4.50
N VAL A 6 -2.03 3.12 5.34
CA VAL A 6 -1.26 1.95 4.94
C VAL A 6 -1.94 0.69 5.45
N ASP A 7 -2.08 -0.29 4.56
CA ASP A 7 -2.49 -1.63 4.90
C ASP A 7 -1.78 -2.66 4.00
N GLU A 8 -1.80 -3.91 4.40
CA GLU A 8 -1.11 -5.00 3.71
C GLU A 8 -1.93 -6.28 3.59
N THR A 9 -1.46 -7.17 2.72
CA THR A 9 -1.98 -8.54 2.63
C THR A 9 -0.84 -9.51 2.31
N GLY A 10 -1.06 -10.79 2.62
CA GLY A 10 -0.11 -11.87 2.31
C GLY A 10 0.93 -12.14 3.39
N ILE A 11 0.78 -11.56 4.59
CA ILE A 11 1.68 -11.80 5.73
C ILE A 11 1.57 -13.22 6.29
N ASP A 12 0.45 -13.92 6.07
CA ASP A 12 0.18 -15.26 6.60
C ASP A 12 1.02 -16.38 5.95
N GLY A 13 1.87 -16.03 4.98
CA GLY A 13 2.74 -16.96 4.27
C GLY A 13 2.02 -17.90 3.31
N LYS A 14 0.69 -17.77 3.13
CA LYS A 14 -0.06 -18.54 2.13
C LYS A 14 0.06 -17.95 0.74
N SER A 15 0.25 -16.64 0.65
CA SER A 15 0.65 -15.97 -0.58
C SER A 15 2.16 -16.05 -0.73
N PRO A 16 2.72 -16.18 -1.95
CA PRO A 16 4.16 -16.12 -2.19
C PRO A 16 4.77 -14.72 -1.95
N VAL A 17 3.93 -13.68 -1.84
CA VAL A 17 4.36 -12.29 -1.74
C VAL A 17 3.51 -11.52 -0.73
N LEU A 18 4.17 -10.72 0.10
CA LEU A 18 3.51 -9.67 0.88
C LEU A 18 3.42 -8.41 0.02
N VAL A 19 2.23 -7.80 -0.06
CA VAL A 19 2.02 -6.51 -0.71
C VAL A 19 1.44 -5.53 0.29
N MET A 20 2.00 -4.33 0.32
CA MET A 20 1.55 -3.23 1.15
C MET A 20 1.29 -2.01 0.28
N VAL A 21 0.18 -1.32 0.53
CA VAL A 21 -0.24 -0.12 -0.20
C VAL A 21 -0.42 1.02 0.77
N GLY A 22 0.10 2.19 0.41
CA GLY A 22 -0.13 3.44 1.12
C GLY A 22 -0.93 4.43 0.28
N ILE A 23 -2.13 4.81 0.70
CA ILE A 23 -2.92 5.87 0.07
C ILE A 23 -2.46 7.22 0.60
N VAL A 24 -1.73 7.96 -0.24
CA VAL A 24 -1.18 9.30 0.05
C VAL A 24 -2.22 10.37 -0.26
N VAL A 25 -2.69 11.03 0.80
CA VAL A 25 -3.77 12.02 0.81
C VAL A 25 -3.25 13.39 1.23
N ASP A 26 -3.60 14.43 0.49
CA ASP A 26 -3.35 15.81 0.92
C ASP A 26 -4.28 16.16 2.11
N ALA A 27 -3.71 16.63 3.22
CA ALA A 27 -4.47 16.96 4.43
C ALA A 27 -5.62 17.95 4.18
N THR A 28 -5.49 18.84 3.19
CA THR A 28 -6.54 19.80 2.81
C THR A 28 -7.78 19.15 2.21
N ARG A 29 -7.66 17.90 1.72
CA ARG A 29 -8.74 17.12 1.10
C ARG A 29 -9.30 16.05 2.01
N LEU A 30 -8.65 15.79 3.14
CA LEU A 30 -8.96 14.65 3.99
C LEU A 30 -10.41 14.67 4.50
N ARG A 31 -10.93 15.84 4.88
CA ARG A 31 -12.33 15.99 5.33
C ARG A 31 -13.32 15.52 4.26
N LEU A 32 -13.13 15.98 3.02
CA LEU A 32 -14.00 15.61 1.90
C LEU A 32 -13.89 14.11 1.59
N THR A 33 -12.67 13.58 1.58
CA THR A 33 -12.42 12.14 1.41
C THR A 33 -13.14 11.30 2.49
N GLN A 34 -13.14 11.75 3.74
CA GLN A 34 -13.83 11.07 4.85
C GLN A 34 -15.36 11.15 4.74
N GLU A 35 -15.91 12.32 4.41
CA GLU A 35 -17.35 12.52 4.22
C GLU A 35 -17.88 11.63 3.10
N GLU A 36 -17.21 11.62 1.94
CA GLU A 36 -17.62 10.81 0.79
C GLU A 36 -17.45 9.31 1.04
N PHE A 37 -16.38 8.89 1.72
CA PHE A 37 -16.25 7.50 2.12
C PHE A 37 -17.40 7.08 3.05
N GLY A 38 -17.87 7.97 3.93
CA GLY A 38 -19.05 7.73 4.74
C GLY A 38 -20.29 7.42 3.89
N GLU A 39 -20.48 8.14 2.78
CA GLU A 39 -21.58 7.86 1.84
C GLU A 39 -21.36 6.56 1.06
N ILE A 40 -20.13 6.28 0.62
CA ILE A 40 -19.77 5.00 0.01
C ILE A 40 -20.09 3.85 0.99
N ALA A 41 -19.67 3.94 2.25
CA ALA A 41 -19.94 2.92 3.26
C ALA A 41 -21.45 2.73 3.50
N LYS A 42 -22.25 3.79 3.51
CA LYS A 42 -23.72 3.70 3.60
C LYS A 42 -24.31 2.95 2.41
N ASN A 43 -23.86 3.27 1.19
CA ASN A 43 -24.31 2.60 -0.02
C ASN A 43 -23.90 1.12 -0.02
N LEU A 44 -22.67 0.80 0.38
CA LEU A 44 -22.19 -0.57 0.52
C LEU A 44 -22.99 -1.35 1.57
N THR A 45 -23.42 -0.70 2.65
CA THR A 45 -24.30 -1.31 3.66
C THR A 45 -25.67 -1.65 3.11
N ALA A 46 -26.21 -0.86 2.18
CA ALA A 46 -27.48 -1.14 1.52
C ALA A 46 -27.38 -2.30 0.52
N THR A 47 -26.23 -2.47 -0.12
CA THR A 47 -25.97 -3.55 -1.09
C THR A 47 -25.58 -4.87 -0.41
N ALA A 48 -24.76 -4.81 0.64
CA ALA A 48 -24.28 -5.99 1.35
C ALA A 48 -25.36 -6.56 2.28
N SER A 49 -25.33 -7.88 2.49
CA SER A 49 -26.27 -8.54 3.39
C SER A 49 -25.83 -8.40 4.86
N GLY A 50 -26.72 -7.89 5.72
CA GLY A 50 -26.49 -7.74 7.16
C GLY A 50 -25.88 -6.40 7.57
N ALA A 51 -25.44 -6.28 8.83
CA ALA A 51 -24.79 -5.07 9.32
C ALA A 51 -23.35 -4.99 8.79
N PHE A 52 -23.17 -4.32 7.65
CA PHE A 52 -21.86 -4.00 7.11
C PHE A 52 -21.10 -3.11 8.10
N ARG A 53 -20.12 -3.68 8.79
CA ARG A 53 -19.28 -2.96 9.77
C ARG A 53 -17.91 -2.58 9.21
N GLU A 54 -17.45 -3.28 8.19
CA GLU A 54 -16.10 -3.18 7.66
C GLU A 54 -16.06 -3.73 6.22
N LEU A 55 -15.38 -3.03 5.33
CA LEU A 55 -15.03 -3.50 4.00
C LEU A 55 -13.80 -4.42 4.13
N LYS A 56 -13.98 -5.72 3.95
CA LYS A 56 -12.89 -6.68 3.82
C LYS A 56 -12.66 -7.03 2.36
N ALA A 57 -11.48 -6.75 1.83
CA ALA A 57 -11.18 -6.91 0.41
C ALA A 57 -11.39 -8.35 -0.09
N ASN A 58 -10.86 -9.32 0.65
CA ASN A 58 -11.01 -10.74 0.30
C ASN A 58 -12.49 -11.19 0.31
N ASP A 59 -13.33 -10.61 1.18
CA ASP A 59 -14.75 -10.94 1.22
C ASP A 59 -15.49 -10.34 0.03
N LEU A 60 -15.21 -9.08 -0.32
CA LEU A 60 -15.78 -8.40 -1.48
C LEU A 60 -15.43 -9.14 -2.78
N LEU A 61 -14.14 -9.39 -3.03
CA LEU A 61 -13.70 -10.00 -4.30
C LEU A 61 -14.21 -11.43 -4.44
N ARG A 62 -14.18 -12.23 -3.36
CA ARG A 62 -14.59 -13.65 -3.41
C ARG A 62 -16.08 -13.87 -3.22
N GLY A 63 -16.84 -12.85 -2.82
CA GLY A 63 -18.25 -13.01 -2.45
C GLY A 63 -18.41 -13.84 -1.17
N ASN A 64 -17.61 -13.57 -0.14
CA ASN A 64 -17.74 -14.20 1.18
C ASN A 64 -18.37 -13.24 2.20
N GLY A 65 -18.69 -13.75 3.39
CA GLY A 65 -19.19 -12.93 4.49
C GLY A 65 -20.45 -12.15 4.10
N ALA A 66 -20.41 -10.82 4.28
CA ALA A 66 -21.51 -9.92 3.95
C ALA A 66 -21.85 -9.89 2.43
N TRP A 67 -20.95 -10.38 1.58
CA TRP A 67 -21.04 -10.35 0.12
C TRP A 67 -21.55 -11.67 -0.50
N ASN A 68 -21.86 -12.70 0.31
CA ASN A 68 -22.23 -14.03 -0.17
C ASN A 68 -23.50 -14.10 -1.03
N ARG A 69 -24.40 -13.12 -0.88
CA ARG A 69 -25.66 -13.00 -1.64
C ARG A 69 -25.63 -11.89 -2.69
N VAL A 70 -24.51 -11.18 -2.81
CA VAL A 70 -24.35 -10.09 -3.78
C VAL A 70 -23.86 -10.69 -5.10
N PRO A 71 -24.54 -10.47 -6.24
CA PRO A 71 -24.10 -10.97 -7.54
C PRO A 71 -22.67 -10.52 -7.90
N ALA A 72 -21.94 -11.36 -8.64
CA ALA A 72 -20.56 -11.05 -9.03
C ALA A 72 -20.43 -9.71 -9.77
N SER A 73 -21.36 -9.42 -10.69
CA SER A 73 -21.42 -8.15 -11.43
C SER A 73 -21.52 -6.92 -10.52
N GLU A 74 -22.27 -7.01 -9.42
CA GLU A 74 -22.38 -5.92 -8.46
C GLU A 74 -21.10 -5.74 -7.65
N ARG A 75 -20.44 -6.84 -7.24
CA ARG A 75 -19.15 -6.77 -6.54
C ARG A 75 -18.04 -6.20 -7.42
N ILE A 76 -18.05 -6.56 -8.71
CA ILE A 76 -17.15 -5.99 -9.72
C ILE A 76 -17.39 -4.49 -9.85
N ALA A 77 -18.65 -4.06 -9.99
CA ALA A 77 -19.00 -2.64 -10.10
C ALA A 77 -18.58 -1.83 -8.86
N VAL A 78 -18.79 -2.38 -7.66
CA VAL A 78 -18.31 -1.78 -6.40
C VAL A 78 -16.78 -1.64 -6.40
N THR A 79 -16.06 -2.69 -6.81
CA THR A 79 -14.59 -2.67 -6.86
C THR A 79 -14.08 -1.64 -7.86
N GLN A 80 -14.69 -1.57 -9.05
CA GLN A 80 -14.37 -0.57 -10.07
C GLN A 80 -14.61 0.85 -9.55
N ALA A 81 -15.77 1.11 -8.95
CA ALA A 81 -16.10 2.43 -8.39
C ALA A 81 -15.08 2.87 -7.32
N LEU A 82 -14.63 1.94 -6.46
CA LEU A 82 -13.58 2.23 -5.48
C LEU A 82 -12.22 2.51 -6.12
N CYS A 83 -11.87 1.85 -7.23
CA CYS A 83 -10.65 2.14 -7.98
C CYS A 83 -10.72 3.51 -8.69
N GLU A 84 -11.86 3.82 -9.33
CA GLU A 84 -12.09 5.10 -10.04
C GLU A 84 -12.13 6.29 -9.07
N TRP A 85 -12.75 6.12 -7.90
CA TRP A 85 -12.84 7.12 -6.85
C TRP A 85 -11.47 7.72 -6.48
N LEU A 86 -10.42 6.90 -6.45
CA LEU A 86 -9.06 7.33 -6.17
C LEU A 86 -8.60 8.46 -7.10
N GLY A 87 -8.94 8.34 -8.38
CA GLY A 87 -8.54 9.28 -9.41
C GLY A 87 -9.25 10.62 -9.33
N GLU A 88 -10.53 10.62 -9.01
CA GLU A 88 -11.30 11.85 -8.78
C GLU A 88 -10.70 12.68 -7.64
N ARG A 89 -10.22 12.02 -6.57
CA ARG A 89 -9.64 12.69 -5.40
C ARG A 89 -8.19 13.14 -5.61
N ARG A 90 -7.57 12.71 -6.72
CA ARG A 90 -6.13 12.87 -7.03
C ARG A 90 -5.22 12.37 -5.91
N HIS A 91 -5.64 11.31 -5.23
CA HIS A 91 -4.78 10.62 -4.28
C HIS A 91 -3.66 9.90 -5.03
N LYS A 92 -2.59 9.58 -4.31
CA LYS A 92 -1.45 8.83 -4.85
C LYS A 92 -1.25 7.53 -4.06
N LEU A 93 -0.62 6.55 -4.69
CA LEU A 93 -0.37 5.24 -4.09
C LEU A 93 1.12 5.00 -3.95
N ALA A 94 1.58 4.78 -2.72
CA ALA A 94 2.83 4.06 -2.47
C ALA A 94 2.54 2.55 -2.57
N LEU A 95 3.47 1.79 -3.12
CA LEU A 95 3.30 0.34 -3.34
C LEU A 95 4.61 -0.37 -3.02
N ALA A 96 4.54 -1.30 -2.07
CA ALA A 96 5.63 -2.19 -1.71
C ALA A 96 5.22 -3.64 -1.94
N ALA A 97 6.16 -4.46 -2.41
CA ALA A 97 5.93 -5.88 -2.64
C ALA A 97 7.20 -6.66 -2.30
N ILE A 98 7.09 -7.58 -1.34
CA ILE A 98 8.21 -8.33 -0.77
C ILE A 98 7.89 -9.82 -0.93
N PRO A 99 8.51 -10.53 -1.91
CA PRO A 99 8.38 -11.97 -2.01
C PRO A 99 8.96 -12.65 -0.77
N HIS A 100 8.24 -13.61 -0.18
CA HIS A 100 8.71 -14.26 1.06
C HIS A 100 10.03 -15.00 0.86
N ALA A 101 10.23 -15.60 -0.32
CA ALA A 101 11.48 -16.26 -0.68
C ALA A 101 12.67 -15.28 -0.74
N ALA A 102 12.43 -14.00 -1.06
CA ALA A 102 13.48 -13.00 -1.20
C ALA A 102 14.08 -12.56 0.14
N ILE A 103 13.33 -12.70 1.24
CA ILE A 103 13.78 -12.38 2.60
C ILE A 103 14.89 -13.33 3.08
N LEU A 104 14.96 -14.52 2.48
CA LEU A 104 16.05 -15.48 2.71
C LEU A 104 17.38 -15.01 2.09
N GLY A 105 17.32 -14.13 1.07
CA GLY A 105 18.48 -13.45 0.51
C GLY A 105 18.90 -12.30 1.42
N THR A 106 19.98 -12.50 2.19
CA THR A 106 20.49 -11.54 3.20
C THR A 106 20.32 -10.07 2.75
N PRO A 107 19.43 -9.29 3.38
CA PRO A 107 19.24 -7.89 3.03
C PRO A 107 20.48 -7.06 3.41
N PRO A 108 20.68 -5.88 2.79
CA PRO A 108 21.74 -4.99 3.21
C PRO A 108 21.53 -4.55 4.67
N GLY A 109 22.38 -5.06 5.54
CA GLY A 109 22.87 -4.38 6.74
C GLY A 109 22.00 -4.32 7.99
N THR A 110 20.75 -4.81 8.03
CA THR A 110 19.93 -4.73 9.27
C THR A 110 18.92 -5.86 9.48
N ALA A 111 18.35 -5.94 10.69
CA ALA A 111 17.38 -6.95 11.09
C ALA A 111 15.96 -6.63 10.57
N GLU A 112 15.64 -5.35 10.41
CA GLU A 112 14.34 -4.83 9.99
C GLU A 112 13.97 -5.31 8.58
N LEU A 113 14.95 -5.41 7.68
CA LEU A 113 14.72 -5.90 6.31
C LEU A 113 14.62 -7.43 6.22
N ARG A 114 14.80 -8.16 7.33
CA ARG A 114 14.61 -9.63 7.40
C ARG A 114 13.18 -10.03 7.74
N ASP A 115 12.31 -9.06 7.99
CA ASP A 115 10.88 -9.27 8.18
C ASP A 115 10.12 -8.63 7.01
N ALA A 116 9.20 -9.40 6.41
CA ALA A 116 8.48 -8.99 5.20
C ALA A 116 7.71 -7.69 5.40
N TRP A 117 7.05 -7.60 6.56
CA TRP A 117 6.17 -6.49 6.89
C TRP A 117 7.00 -5.24 7.16
N GLN A 118 8.07 -5.35 7.96
CA GLN A 118 8.98 -4.24 8.23
C GLN A 118 9.67 -3.75 6.95
N ALA A 119 10.11 -4.66 6.08
CA ALA A 119 10.68 -4.31 4.80
C ALA A 119 9.69 -3.54 3.92
N ALA A 120 8.43 -3.97 3.85
CA ALA A 120 7.39 -3.29 3.09
C ALA A 120 7.04 -1.92 3.69
N ALA A 121 6.88 -1.83 5.00
CA ALA A 121 6.57 -0.59 5.69
C ALA A 121 7.66 0.47 5.51
N TRP A 122 8.94 0.06 5.62
CA TRP A 122 10.06 0.93 5.30
C TRP A 122 10.05 1.35 3.82
N HIS A 123 9.71 0.46 2.90
CA HIS A 123 9.63 0.80 1.48
C HIS A 123 8.57 1.88 1.21
N ILE A 124 7.40 1.79 1.84
CA ILE A 124 6.35 2.82 1.78
C ILE A 124 6.88 4.15 2.33
N ALA A 125 7.51 4.14 3.51
CA ALA A 125 8.05 5.35 4.12
C ALA A 125 9.12 6.03 3.24
N LEU A 126 10.01 5.23 2.64
CA LEU A 126 11.07 5.68 1.75
C LEU A 126 10.53 6.25 0.44
N GLN A 127 9.51 5.62 -0.15
CA GLN A 127 8.81 6.13 -1.33
C GLN A 127 8.19 7.50 -1.09
N VAL A 128 7.52 7.66 0.06
CA VAL A 128 6.92 8.93 0.49
C VAL A 128 7.99 9.98 0.72
N GLN A 129 9.04 9.66 1.49
CA GLN A 129 10.18 10.52 1.74
C GLN A 129 10.77 11.05 0.42
N ARG A 130 11.15 10.14 -0.48
CA ARG A 130 11.75 10.47 -1.78
C ARG A 130 10.83 11.32 -2.66
N SER A 131 9.52 11.01 -2.66
CA SER A 131 8.53 11.74 -3.47
C SER A 131 8.21 13.12 -2.92
N HIS A 132 8.35 13.33 -1.62
CA HIS A 132 7.94 14.57 -0.94
C HIS A 132 9.10 15.50 -0.59
N GLN A 133 10.36 15.05 -0.60
CA GLN A 133 11.52 15.85 -0.17
C GLN A 133 11.77 17.13 -1.00
N LYS A 134 11.25 17.18 -2.23
CA LYS A 134 11.37 18.37 -3.10
C LYS A 134 10.25 19.39 -2.87
N LYS A 135 9.28 19.12 -1.98
CA LYS A 135 8.17 20.04 -1.70
C LYS A 135 8.63 21.15 -0.73
N PRO A 136 8.45 22.43 -1.07
CA PRO A 136 8.97 23.53 -0.27
C PRO A 136 8.20 23.73 1.04
N GLY A 137 8.85 24.36 2.02
CA GLY A 137 8.19 24.88 3.22
C GLY A 137 7.49 23.82 4.09
N GLY A 138 8.05 22.61 4.18
CA GLY A 138 7.48 21.52 4.97
C GLY A 138 6.15 20.97 4.43
N LYS A 139 5.73 21.37 3.22
CA LYS A 139 4.49 20.89 2.61
C LYS A 139 4.48 19.39 2.36
N GLY A 140 5.68 18.78 2.23
CA GLY A 140 5.89 17.34 2.06
C GLY A 140 5.83 16.52 3.34
N ARG A 141 5.73 17.14 4.53
CA ARG A 141 5.57 16.41 5.79
C ARG A 141 4.34 15.51 5.73
N THR A 142 4.51 14.27 6.13
CA THR A 142 3.56 13.19 5.94
C THR A 142 3.45 12.36 7.19
N VAL A 143 2.22 12.13 7.64
CA VAL A 143 1.90 11.21 8.73
C VAL A 143 1.61 9.85 8.14
N LEU A 144 2.26 8.80 8.64
CA LEU A 144 1.92 7.42 8.27
C LEU A 144 0.87 6.89 9.24
N VAL A 145 -0.17 6.26 8.72
CA VAL A 145 -1.29 5.73 9.48
C VAL A 145 -1.46 4.26 9.13
N PHE A 146 -1.26 3.38 10.10
CA PHE A 146 -1.36 1.91 9.95
C PHE A 146 -2.56 1.39 10.74
N ASP A 147 -3.06 0.20 10.39
CA ASP A 147 -4.02 -0.49 11.24
C ASP A 147 -3.40 -0.93 12.58
N ASP A 148 -4.19 -0.86 13.66
CA ASP A 148 -3.79 -1.15 15.06
C ASP A 148 -3.48 -2.64 15.31
N ASN A 149 -3.89 -3.54 14.41
CA ASN A 149 -3.68 -4.97 14.59
C ASN A 149 -2.24 -5.43 14.27
N GLN A 150 -1.34 -4.50 13.92
CA GLN A 150 0.00 -4.80 13.42
C GLN A 150 1.03 -4.90 14.55
N ARG A 151 1.39 -6.14 14.92
CA ARG A 151 2.37 -6.43 16.00
C ARG A 151 3.74 -5.78 15.76
N GLN A 152 4.11 -5.58 14.51
CA GLN A 152 5.39 -5.03 14.07
C GLN A 152 5.43 -3.50 14.11
N LEU A 153 4.28 -2.83 14.29
CA LEU A 153 4.20 -1.37 14.29
C LEU A 153 5.04 -0.73 15.40
N ALA A 154 5.11 -1.34 16.59
CA ALA A 154 5.93 -0.82 17.68
C ALA A 154 7.43 -0.76 17.30
N ALA A 155 7.94 -1.82 16.65
CA ALA A 155 9.32 -1.85 16.19
C ALA A 155 9.56 -0.83 15.05
N LEU A 156 8.58 -0.62 14.18
CA LEU A 156 8.63 0.42 13.16
C LEU A 156 8.70 1.82 13.79
N VAL A 157 7.85 2.12 14.77
CA VAL A 157 7.82 3.42 15.46
C VAL A 157 9.19 3.72 16.11
N GLU A 158 9.74 2.77 16.85
CA GLU A 158 11.06 2.93 17.48
C GLU A 158 12.16 3.17 16.44
N SER A 159 12.16 2.40 15.36
CA SER A 159 13.14 2.57 14.28
C SER A 159 12.93 3.86 13.47
N MET A 160 11.71 4.41 13.35
CA MET A 160 11.48 5.71 12.73
C MET A 160 11.91 6.89 13.59
N PHE A 161 11.89 6.76 14.92
CA PHE A 161 12.41 7.80 15.81
C PHE A 161 13.93 7.98 15.66
N ALA A 162 14.65 6.87 15.43
CA ALA A 162 16.08 6.85 15.13
C ALA A 162 16.36 6.08 13.82
N PRO A 163 16.08 6.68 12.65
CA PRO A 163 16.10 5.96 11.38
C PRO A 163 17.46 5.33 11.09
N PRO A 164 17.50 4.07 10.64
CA PRO A 164 18.75 3.40 10.29
C PRO A 164 19.52 4.11 9.17
N ALA A 165 20.84 4.17 9.26
CA ALA A 165 21.68 4.89 8.30
C ALA A 165 21.53 4.43 6.84
N TRP A 166 21.14 3.16 6.61
CA TRP A 166 20.94 2.62 5.27
C TRP A 166 19.77 3.29 4.52
N THR A 167 18.86 3.96 5.21
CA THR A 167 17.73 4.65 4.59
C THR A 167 18.18 5.84 3.73
N ASP A 168 19.28 6.49 4.08
CA ASP A 168 19.75 7.74 3.46
C ASP A 168 20.05 7.61 1.97
N GLY A 169 20.65 6.49 1.58
CA GLY A 169 21.03 6.26 0.18
C GLY A 169 19.81 6.02 -0.70
N TYR A 170 18.72 5.48 -0.16
CA TYR A 170 17.51 5.20 -0.93
C TYR A 170 16.86 6.49 -1.47
N TYR A 171 16.81 7.56 -0.68
CA TYR A 171 16.21 8.84 -1.09
C TYR A 171 17.26 9.91 -1.42
N GLU A 172 18.53 9.51 -1.53
CA GLU A 172 19.66 10.38 -1.90
C GLU A 172 19.75 11.60 -0.96
N ARG A 173 19.80 11.34 0.36
CA ARG A 173 19.78 12.39 1.38
C ARG A 173 20.83 13.47 1.10
N ALA A 174 20.40 14.73 1.06
CA ALA A 174 21.33 15.84 0.93
C ALA A 174 22.10 16.06 2.24
N ARG A 175 23.36 16.53 2.14
CA ARG A 175 24.27 16.71 3.29
C ARG A 175 23.69 17.50 4.48
N LYS A 176 22.81 18.47 4.22
CA LYS A 176 22.16 19.32 5.24
C LYS A 176 20.73 18.90 5.58
N GLN A 177 20.22 17.86 4.94
CA GLN A 177 18.86 17.35 5.16
C GLN A 177 18.87 16.47 6.41
N ARG A 178 17.89 16.66 7.30
CA ARG A 178 17.67 15.73 8.41
C ARG A 178 17.15 14.41 7.84
N GLN A 179 17.55 13.30 8.44
CA GLN A 179 17.12 11.98 8.00
C GLN A 179 15.60 11.82 8.15
N MET A 180 14.95 11.24 7.14
CA MET A 180 13.49 11.01 7.10
C MET A 180 12.64 12.27 7.41
N ASP A 181 13.11 13.46 7.02
CA ASP A 181 12.51 14.75 7.40
C ASP A 181 11.13 15.08 6.79
N GLN A 182 10.62 14.22 5.90
CA GLN A 182 9.25 14.29 5.40
C GLN A 182 8.30 13.36 6.15
N ILE A 183 8.80 12.43 6.97
CA ILE A 183 7.95 11.58 7.80
C ILE A 183 7.84 12.23 9.18
N VAL A 184 6.60 12.41 9.65
CA VAL A 184 6.36 12.90 11.01
C VAL A 184 6.78 11.80 11.99
N ASP A 185 7.42 12.20 13.09
CA ASP A 185 8.28 11.36 13.95
C ASP A 185 7.63 10.07 14.52
N THR A 186 6.32 9.87 14.36
CA THR A 186 5.61 8.68 14.84
C THR A 186 4.48 8.27 13.88
N PRO A 187 4.52 7.04 13.34
CA PRO A 187 3.35 6.41 12.74
C PRO A 187 2.18 6.28 13.73
N PHE A 188 0.96 6.48 13.26
CA PHE A 188 -0.24 6.34 14.08
C PHE A 188 -0.94 5.01 13.79
N ALA A 189 -1.29 4.29 14.85
CA ALA A 189 -2.23 3.16 14.80
C ALA A 189 -3.66 3.69 14.78
N VAL A 190 -4.51 3.17 13.89
CA VAL A 190 -5.95 3.39 13.91
C VAL A 190 -6.68 2.07 13.81
N ARG A 191 -7.89 1.98 14.37
CA ARG A 191 -8.71 0.79 14.17
C ARG A 191 -9.37 0.84 12.80
N SER A 192 -9.15 -0.17 11.96
CA SER A 192 -9.69 -0.32 10.60
C SER A 192 -11.18 0.06 10.46
N HIS A 193 -12.06 -0.38 11.37
CA HIS A 193 -13.50 -0.09 11.33
C HIS A 193 -13.88 1.38 11.56
N HIS A 194 -12.95 2.23 12.01
CA HIS A 194 -13.16 3.67 12.15
C HIS A 194 -12.58 4.50 11.00
N VAL A 195 -11.76 3.89 10.12
CA VAL A 195 -11.01 4.63 9.09
C VAL A 195 -11.14 3.95 7.74
N GLY A 196 -12.06 4.48 6.92
CA GLY A 196 -12.35 3.95 5.60
C GLY A 196 -11.16 3.81 4.66
N LEU A 197 -10.23 4.76 4.69
CA LEU A 197 -9.04 4.76 3.83
C LEU A 197 -8.11 3.57 4.09
N VAL A 198 -8.06 3.04 5.32
CA VAL A 198 -7.30 1.82 5.61
C VAL A 198 -7.95 0.61 4.93
N GLN A 199 -9.28 0.51 4.98
CA GLN A 199 -10.01 -0.56 4.31
C GLN A 199 -9.89 -0.49 2.77
N VAL A 200 -9.80 0.72 2.21
CA VAL A 200 -9.51 0.89 0.78
C VAL A 200 -8.07 0.50 0.45
N ALA A 201 -7.12 0.76 1.36
CA ALA A 201 -5.75 0.30 1.19
C ALA A 201 -5.64 -1.24 1.20
N ASP A 202 -6.40 -1.94 2.06
CA ASP A 202 -6.54 -3.41 2.03
C ASP A 202 -7.02 -3.91 0.66
N LEU A 203 -8.05 -3.25 0.10
CA LEU A 203 -8.57 -3.59 -1.23
C LEU A 203 -7.49 -3.48 -2.31
N TYR A 204 -6.78 -2.35 -2.35
CA TYR A 204 -5.73 -2.14 -3.34
C TYR A 204 -4.55 -3.08 -3.14
N ALA A 205 -4.14 -3.33 -1.89
CA ALA A 205 -3.10 -4.30 -1.58
C ALA A 205 -3.50 -5.70 -2.05
N THR A 206 -4.77 -6.08 -1.86
CA THR A 206 -5.32 -7.34 -2.36
C THR A 206 -5.33 -7.44 -3.87
N ILE A 207 -5.71 -6.38 -4.58
CA ILE A 207 -5.67 -6.31 -6.05
C ILE A 207 -4.22 -6.48 -6.56
N PHE A 208 -3.27 -5.68 -6.07
CA PHE A 208 -1.88 -5.76 -6.50
C PHE A 208 -1.21 -7.09 -6.14
N ARG A 209 -1.52 -7.64 -4.95
CA ARG A 209 -1.06 -8.99 -4.58
C ARG A 209 -1.57 -10.02 -5.56
N ARG A 210 -2.88 -10.01 -5.85
CA ARG A 210 -3.46 -10.99 -6.76
C ARG A 210 -2.90 -10.86 -8.17
N TYR A 211 -2.68 -9.63 -8.63
CA TYR A 211 -2.03 -9.36 -9.91
C TYR A 211 -0.63 -9.96 -9.99
N ALA A 212 0.20 -9.77 -8.94
CA ALA A 212 1.52 -10.36 -8.86
C ALA A 212 1.46 -11.89 -8.79
N GLU A 213 0.57 -12.45 -7.96
CA GLU A 213 0.37 -13.91 -7.83
C GLU A 213 0.15 -14.58 -9.19
N VAL A 214 -0.83 -14.10 -9.95
CA VAL A 214 -1.17 -14.73 -11.24
C VAL A 214 -0.14 -14.42 -12.32
N SER A 215 0.59 -13.31 -12.23
CA SER A 215 1.50 -12.86 -13.29
C SER A 215 2.95 -13.35 -13.11
N ASP A 216 3.43 -13.42 -11.88
CA ASP A 216 4.85 -13.65 -11.57
C ASP A 216 5.11 -14.93 -10.76
N PHE A 217 4.08 -15.50 -10.12
CA PHE A 217 4.24 -16.63 -9.19
C PHE A 217 3.47 -17.89 -9.60
N ASP A 218 3.04 -17.97 -10.86
CA ASP A 218 2.34 -19.13 -11.44
C ASP A 218 1.07 -19.56 -10.68
N GLU A 219 0.47 -18.65 -9.89
CA GLU A 219 -0.79 -18.96 -9.21
C GLU A 219 -1.92 -19.05 -10.25
N PRO A 220 -2.70 -20.14 -10.26
CA PRO A 220 -3.76 -20.32 -11.24
C PRO A 220 -4.89 -19.30 -11.01
N GLU A 221 -5.65 -19.02 -12.06
CA GLU A 221 -6.92 -18.32 -11.90
C GLU A 221 -7.88 -19.12 -11.01
N ARG A 222 -8.65 -18.42 -10.18
CA ARG A 222 -9.70 -19.00 -9.33
C ARG A 222 -11.00 -19.19 -10.10
N TYR A 223 -11.20 -18.40 -11.15
CA TYR A 223 -12.31 -18.44 -12.08
C TYR A 223 -11.84 -17.94 -13.44
N GLU A 224 -12.51 -18.38 -14.50
CA GLU A 224 -12.22 -17.97 -15.87
C GLU A 224 -12.28 -16.45 -16.00
N GLY A 225 -11.19 -15.84 -16.47
CA GLY A 225 -11.09 -14.41 -16.71
C GLY A 225 -10.67 -13.57 -15.49
N GLU A 226 -10.34 -14.18 -14.35
CA GLU A 226 -9.84 -13.46 -13.17
C GLU A 226 -8.60 -12.61 -13.49
N ARG A 227 -7.68 -13.10 -14.32
CA ARG A 227 -6.46 -12.36 -14.68
C ARG A 227 -6.80 -11.04 -15.37
N ASP A 228 -7.71 -11.07 -16.34
CA ASP A 228 -8.13 -9.89 -17.10
C ASP A 228 -8.91 -8.92 -16.22
N GLU A 229 -9.78 -9.43 -15.34
CA GLU A 229 -10.51 -8.62 -14.36
C GLU A 229 -9.56 -7.86 -13.42
N ILE A 230 -8.62 -8.58 -12.79
CA ILE A 230 -7.62 -8.00 -11.88
C ILE A 230 -6.70 -7.02 -12.63
N ALA A 231 -6.27 -7.35 -13.86
CA ALA A 231 -5.50 -6.44 -14.69
C ALA A 231 -6.28 -5.16 -15.01
N GLY A 232 -7.59 -5.25 -15.23
CA GLY A 232 -8.48 -4.10 -15.39
C GLY A 232 -8.48 -3.18 -14.17
N TYR A 233 -8.52 -3.73 -12.95
CA TYR A 233 -8.41 -2.93 -11.72
C TYR A 233 -7.02 -2.30 -11.58
N VAL A 234 -5.96 -3.04 -11.88
CA VAL A 234 -4.59 -2.49 -11.86
C VAL A 234 -4.44 -1.33 -12.83
N ALA A 235 -5.02 -1.41 -14.04
CA ALA A 235 -4.99 -0.33 -15.02
C ALA A 235 -5.68 0.96 -14.51
N LEU A 236 -6.73 0.83 -13.68
CA LEU A 236 -7.37 1.98 -13.02
C LEU A 236 -6.48 2.58 -11.92
N LEU A 237 -5.72 1.77 -11.19
CA LEU A 237 -4.89 2.20 -10.06
C LEU A 237 -3.49 2.71 -10.49
N GLU A 238 -2.94 2.17 -11.57
CA GLU A 238 -1.58 2.45 -12.04
C GLU A 238 -1.28 3.96 -12.22
N PRO A 239 -2.14 4.77 -12.85
CA PRO A 239 -1.91 6.22 -13.00
C PRO A 239 -1.76 6.99 -11.68
N HIS A 240 -2.20 6.38 -10.58
CA HIS A 240 -2.15 6.95 -9.25
C HIS A 240 -0.93 6.53 -8.45
N LEU A 241 -0.13 5.57 -8.93
CA LEU A 241 1.11 5.18 -8.27
C LEU A 241 2.08 6.36 -8.18
N LEU A 242 2.84 6.40 -7.09
CA LEU A 242 4.01 7.27 -7.00
C LEU A 242 4.97 6.93 -8.16
N PRO A 243 5.74 7.91 -8.65
CA PRO A 243 6.61 7.70 -9.79
C PRO A 243 7.49 6.45 -9.61
N ARG A 244 7.71 5.68 -10.68
CA ARG A 244 8.54 4.48 -10.62
C ARG A 244 9.93 4.75 -10.04
N ALA A 245 10.52 5.90 -10.35
CA ALA A 245 11.80 6.34 -9.79
C ALA A 245 11.78 6.57 -8.26
N SER A 246 10.60 6.68 -7.63
CA SER A 246 10.46 6.69 -6.17
C SER A 246 10.26 5.29 -5.58
N ARG A 247 9.78 4.33 -6.37
CA ARG A 247 9.43 2.96 -5.94
C ARG A 247 10.55 1.95 -6.19
N TRP A 248 11.09 1.91 -7.40
CA TRP A 248 12.14 0.97 -7.81
C TRP A 248 13.21 1.68 -8.62
N THR A 249 14.27 2.10 -7.93
CA THR A 249 15.35 2.92 -8.49
C THR A 249 16.32 2.07 -9.31
N ARG A 250 16.00 1.81 -10.58
CA ARG A 250 16.78 0.94 -11.49
C ARG A 250 18.28 1.28 -11.65
N GLN A 251 18.69 2.51 -11.38
CA GLN A 251 20.07 2.98 -11.60
C GLN A 251 20.75 3.45 -10.30
N SER A 252 20.22 3.11 -9.14
CA SER A 252 20.85 3.52 -7.88
C SER A 252 22.10 2.68 -7.59
N SER A 253 23.18 3.34 -7.17
CA SER A 253 24.35 2.68 -6.59
C SER A 253 24.14 2.29 -5.12
N ASP A 254 23.05 2.76 -4.51
CA ASP A 254 22.72 2.46 -3.11
C ASP A 254 22.29 0.98 -2.94
N PRO A 255 22.89 0.25 -1.98
CA PRO A 255 22.57 -1.16 -1.74
C PRO A 255 21.10 -1.42 -1.40
N CYS A 256 20.46 -0.54 -0.61
CA CYS A 256 19.06 -0.70 -0.20
C CYS A 256 18.12 -0.53 -1.40
N ALA A 257 18.35 0.52 -2.18
CA ALA A 257 17.54 0.81 -3.36
C ALA A 257 17.69 -0.28 -4.45
N ARG A 258 18.89 -0.84 -4.60
CA ARG A 258 19.12 -2.03 -5.44
C ARG A 258 18.40 -3.27 -4.93
N TRP A 259 18.42 -3.50 -3.62
CA TRP A 259 17.75 -4.64 -3.00
C TRP A 259 16.23 -4.61 -3.24
N TYR A 260 15.57 -3.48 -2.94
CA TYR A 260 14.14 -3.30 -3.22
C TYR A 260 13.79 -3.45 -4.71
N THR A 261 14.66 -2.98 -5.60
CA THR A 261 14.45 -3.11 -7.04
C THR A 261 14.61 -4.56 -7.50
N ALA A 262 15.56 -5.31 -6.94
CA ALA A 262 15.86 -6.69 -7.33
C ALA A 262 14.77 -7.68 -6.88
N MET A 263 14.09 -7.40 -5.77
CA MET A 263 13.05 -8.28 -5.25
C MET A 263 11.64 -7.99 -5.78
N ALA A 264 11.42 -6.83 -6.40
CA ALA A 264 10.09 -6.44 -6.83
C ALA A 264 9.53 -7.45 -7.86
N PRO A 265 8.30 -7.97 -7.68
CA PRO A 265 7.64 -8.79 -8.69
C PRO A 265 7.65 -8.07 -10.04
N ALA A 266 8.00 -8.77 -11.13
CA ALA A 266 8.25 -8.15 -12.43
C ALA A 266 7.00 -7.41 -12.96
N SER A 267 5.82 -7.98 -12.78
CA SER A 267 4.54 -7.38 -13.14
C SER A 267 4.31 -6.05 -12.43
N LEU A 268 4.53 -5.98 -11.12
CA LEU A 268 4.39 -4.74 -10.35
C LEU A 268 5.49 -3.75 -10.72
N ALA A 269 6.74 -4.22 -10.80
CA ALA A 269 7.91 -3.41 -11.14
C ALA A 269 7.77 -2.70 -12.48
N ALA A 270 6.99 -3.25 -13.40
CA ALA A 270 6.73 -2.70 -14.73
C ALA A 270 5.74 -1.52 -14.74
N LEU A 271 4.88 -1.40 -13.72
CA LEU A 271 3.85 -0.36 -13.64
C LEU A 271 4.45 1.05 -13.47
N GLY A 272 3.90 2.03 -14.18
CA GLY A 272 4.28 3.45 -14.15
C GLY A 272 5.70 3.79 -14.59
#